data_AF-A0A1B6AUS2-F1
#
_entry.id   AF-A0A1B6AUS2-F1
#
_cell.length_a   1.000
_cell.length_b   1.000
_cell.length_c   1.000
_cell.angle_alpha   90.00
_cell.angle_beta   90.00
_cell.angle_gamma   90.00
#
_symmetry.space_group_name_H-M   'P 1'
#
loop_
_entity.id
_entity.type
_entity.pdbx_description
1 polymer ?
#
loop_
_entity_poly.entity_id
_entity_poly.type
_entity_poly.pdbx_seq_one_letter_code
_entity_poly.pdbx_strand_id
1 'polypeptide(L)' 'MTSPRPDRVTCLACREHARREHLCFSEEVERLSRMAGSTISPAQGKLAADKHRDLAQRFSDAEG' A
#
# COMPACT_ATOMS: atom_id res chain seq x y z
N MET A 1 2.77 1.23 -14.72
CA MET A 1 2.18 2.15 -13.71
C MET A 1 0.68 2.16 -13.88
N THR A 2 -0.04 1.67 -12.87
CA THR A 2 -1.49 1.84 -12.72
C THR A 2 -1.81 3.22 -12.16
N SER A 3 -3.01 3.73 -12.39
CA SER A 3 -3.46 4.96 -11.73
C SER A 3 -3.39 4.79 -10.20
N PRO A 4 -2.91 5.81 -9.45
CA PRO A 4 -2.88 5.76 -7.99
C PRO A 4 -4.27 5.91 -7.35
N ARG A 5 -5.28 6.22 -8.16
CA ARG A 5 -6.68 6.39 -7.75
C ARG A 5 -7.47 5.12 -8.05
N PRO A 6 -7.93 4.37 -7.02
CA PRO A 6 -8.69 3.13 -7.21
C PRO A 6 -9.94 3.29 -8.06
N ASP A 7 -10.65 4.42 -7.89
CA ASP A 7 -11.87 4.79 -8.62
C ASP A 7 -11.68 4.90 -10.15
N ARG A 8 -10.44 5.07 -10.61
CA ARG A 8 -10.13 5.19 -12.04
C ARG A 8 -9.62 3.90 -12.68
N VAL A 9 -9.44 2.84 -11.89
CA VAL A 9 -8.94 1.56 -12.39
C VAL A 9 -10.10 0.59 -12.58
N THR A 10 -10.53 0.45 -13.83
CA THR A 10 -11.64 -0.44 -14.21
C THR A 10 -11.17 -1.86 -14.54
N CYS A 11 -9.91 -2.05 -14.94
CA CYS A 11 -9.35 -3.36 -15.23
C CYS A 11 -9.07 -4.14 -13.94
N LEU A 12 -9.69 -5.32 -13.80
CA LEU A 12 -9.52 -6.20 -12.64
C LEU A 12 -8.05 -6.56 -12.39
N ALA A 13 -7.31 -7.00 -13.41
CA ALA A 13 -5.90 -7.35 -13.27
C ALA A 13 -5.05 -6.15 -12.81
N CYS A 14 -5.39 -4.95 -13.26
CA CYS A 14 -4.74 -3.71 -12.83
C CYS A 14 -5.05 -3.39 -11.35
N ARG A 15 -6.29 -3.61 -10.90
CA ARG A 15 -6.68 -3.46 -9.49
C ARG A 15 -5.96 -4.47 -8.61
N GLU A 16 -5.91 -5.74 -9.01
CA GLU A 16 -5.19 -6.77 -8.27
C GLU A 16 -3.70 -6.48 -8.16
N HIS A 17 -3.07 -6.05 -9.26
CA HIS A 17 -1.67 -5.66 -9.25
C HIS A 17 -1.43 -4.50 -8.28
N ALA A 18 -2.23 -3.44 -8.35
CA ALA A 18 -2.12 -2.30 -7.44
C ALA A 18 -2.31 -2.73 -5.97
N ARG A 19 -3.29 -3.61 -5.69
CA ARG A 19 -3.50 -4.17 -4.35
C ARG A 19 -2.26 -4.88 -3.83
N ARG A 20 -1.65 -5.76 -4.64
CA ARG A 20 -0.44 -6.51 -4.25
C ARG A 20 0.74 -5.57 -3.98
N GLU A 21 0.94 -4.58 -4.83
CA GLU A 21 2.01 -3.58 -4.66
C GLU A 21 1.84 -2.80 -3.35
N HIS A 22 0.62 -2.35 -3.05
CA HIS A 22 0.36 -1.64 -1.80
C HIS A 22 0.58 -2.53 -0.56
N LEU A 23 0.21 -3.81 -0.60
CA LEU A 23 0.52 -4.74 0.48
C LEU A 23 2.03 -4.93 0.66
N CYS A 24 2.77 -5.15 -0.43
CA CYS A 24 4.23 -5.26 -0.42
C CYS A 24 4.89 -4.02 0.21
N PHE A 25 4.48 -2.82 -0.23
CA PHE A 25 5.00 -1.57 0.34
C PHE A 25 4.65 -1.39 1.81
N SER A 26 3.48 -1.87 2.25
CA SER A 26 3.10 -1.80 3.67
C SER A 26 4.05 -2.64 4.54
N GLU A 27 4.44 -3.83 4.09
CA GLU A 27 5.38 -4.69 4.81
C GLU A 27 6.80 -4.12 4.77
N GLU A 28 7.20 -3.60 3.61
CA GLU A 28 8.53 -3.05 3.42
C GLU A 28 8.77 -1.79 4.25
N VAL A 29 7.85 -0.82 4.24
CA VAL A 29 8.02 0.41 5.02
C VAL A 29 8.01 0.13 6.53
N GLU A 30 7.20 -0.83 6.98
CA GLU A 30 7.16 -1.23 8.38
C GLU A 30 8.46 -1.93 8.80
N ARG A 31 8.98 -2.82 7.95
CA ARG A 31 10.28 -3.49 8.16
C ARG A 31 11.43 -2.48 8.22
N LEU A 32 11.52 -1.58 7.25
CA LEU A 32 12.58 -0.57 7.15
C LEU A 32 12.55 0.41 8.33
N SER A 33 11.36 0.76 8.84
CA SER A 33 11.22 1.66 9.99
C SER A 33 11.76 1.08 11.31
N ARG A 34 11.91 -0.25 11.39
CA ARG A 34 12.45 -0.95 12.57
C ARG A 34 13.95 -1.23 12.49
N MET A 35 14.57 -0.95 11.35
CA MET A 35 16.01 -1.19 11.18
C MET A 35 16.82 -0.18 12.00
N ALA A 36 17.93 -0.65 12.59
CA ALA A 36 18.86 0.22 13.28
C ALA A 36 19.42 1.28 12.29
N GLY A 37 19.45 2.53 12.72
CA GLY A 37 19.87 3.65 11.87
C GLY A 37 18.80 4.14 10.88
N SER A 38 17.57 3.61 10.95
CA SER A 38 16.47 4.13 10.12
C SER A 38 16.14 5.58 10.50
N THR A 39 16.00 6.43 9.48
CA THR A 39 15.57 7.82 9.63
C THR A 39 14.06 7.96 9.85
N ILE A 40 13.31 6.87 9.62
CA ILE A 40 11.87 6.79 9.82
C ILE A 40 11.62 6.06 11.14
N SER A 41 10.92 6.71 12.07
CA SER A 41 10.55 6.05 13.33
C SER A 41 9.57 4.89 13.09
N PRO A 42 9.54 3.87 13.97
CA PRO A 42 8.57 2.78 13.88
C PRO A 42 7.11 3.25 13.83
N ALA A 43 6.79 4.34 14.54
CA ALA A 43 5.44 4.93 14.51
C ALA A 43 5.09 5.53 13.14
N GLN A 44 6.05 6.24 12.51
CA GLN A 44 5.86 6.76 11.15
C GLN A 44 5.78 5.63 10.12
N GLY A 45 6.59 4.59 10.28
CA GLY A 45 6.54 3.38 9.44
C GLY A 45 5.19 2.68 9.55
N LYS A 46 4.67 2.49 10.76
CA LYS A 46 3.33 1.95 11.00
C LYS A 46 2.25 2.81 10.34
N LEU A 47 2.30 4.13 10.50
CA LEU A 47 1.34 5.05 9.88
C LEU A 47 1.37 4.96 8.35
N ALA A 48 2.56 4.85 7.75
CA ALA A 48 2.71 4.65 6.31
C ALA A 48 2.15 3.29 5.87
N ALA A 49 2.47 2.22 6.60
CA ALA A 49 1.97 0.87 6.32
C ALA A 49 0.43 0.81 6.40
N ASP A 50 -0.17 1.44 7.40
CA ASP A 50 -1.63 1.56 7.57
C ASP A 50 -2.27 2.25 6.34
N LYS A 51 -1.66 3.32 5.80
CA LYS A 51 -2.14 3.99 4.57
C LYS A 51 -2.05 3.09 3.34
N HIS A 52 -0.97 2.33 3.21
CA HIS A 52 -0.83 1.37 2.11
C HIS A 52 -1.87 0.24 2.21
N ARG A 53 -2.16 -0.26 3.41
CA ARG A 53 -3.21 -1.26 3.62
C ARG A 53 -4.62 -0.72 3.30
N ASP A 54 -4.93 0.52 3.68
CA ASP A 54 -6.19 1.18 3.30
C ASP A 54 -6.32 1.32 1.77
N LEU A 55 -5.26 1.71 1.06
CA LEU A 55 -5.27 1.74 -0.40
C LEU A 55 -5.47 0.35 -1.02
N ALA A 56 -4.79 -0.66 -0.50
CA ALA A 56 -4.97 -2.04 -0.94
C ALA A 56 -6.42 -2.51 -0.77
N GLN A 57 -7.06 -2.17 0.36
CA GLN A 57 -8.47 -2.48 0.59
C GLN A 57 -9.37 -1.78 -0.43
N ARG A 58 -9.16 -0.50 -0.73
CA ARG A 58 -9.94 0.23 -1.74
C ARG A 58 -9.79 -0.31 -3.16
N PHE A 59 -8.61 -0.82 -3.53
CA PHE A 59 -8.43 -1.53 -4.80
C PHE A 59 -9.17 -2.87 -4.85
N SER A 60 -9.47 -3.47 -3.69
CA SER A 60 -10.31 -4.67 -3.57
C SER A 60 -11.81 -4.35 -3.55
N ASP A 61 -12.21 -3.26 -2.90
CA ASP A 61 -13.61 -2.85 -2.73
C ASP A 61 -14.19 -2.14 -3.96
N ALA A 62 -13.35 -1.72 -4.91
CA ALA A 62 -13.77 -1.24 -6.23
C ALA A 62 -14.36 -2.36 -7.13
N GLU A 63 -14.59 -3.55 -6.57
CA GLU A 63 -15.53 -4.57 -7.05
C GLU A 63 -16.97 -4.06 -6.82
N GLY A 64 -17.41 -3.12 -7.67
CA GLY A 64 -18.79 -2.62 -7.73
C GLY A 64 -19.21 -2.41 -9.17
#